data_AF-A0A7K3HB04-F1
#
_entry.id   AF-A0A7K3HB04-F1
#
_cell.length_a   1.000
_cell.length_b   1.000
_cell.length_c   1.000
_cell.angle_alpha   90.00
_cell.angle_beta   90.00
_cell.angle_gamma   90.00
#
_symmetry.space_group_name_H-M   'P 1'
#
loop_
_entity.id
_entity.type
_entity.pdbx_description
1 polymer ?
#
loop_
_entity_poly.entity_id
_entity_poly.type
_entity_poly.pdbx_seq_one_letter_code
_entity_poly.pdbx_strand_id
1 'polypeptide(L)'
;MNIRSLTRGDGVVIGAAVLLFIASFLNYYSVDCEGEFCDQVKDLPNAWDVDRLLLVLPAVFLLGLIATGLLIAGRFQPQGRKVLGLSLGEWGTGLALAAAWNSVWGLIVTPDGVSVGLGAILALLGGLALAAGALLPS
;
A
#
# COMPACT_ATOMS: atom_id res chain seq x y z
N MET A 1 -13.29 0.28 -24.93
CA MET A 1 -12.07 0.61 -24.16
C MET A 1 -10.86 0.29 -25.03
N ASN A 2 -9.99 1.26 -25.29
CA ASN A 2 -8.75 1.07 -26.05
C ASN A 2 -7.60 0.97 -25.04
N ILE A 3 -6.92 -0.18 -24.97
CA ILE A 3 -5.86 -0.44 -23.98
C ILE A 3 -4.61 0.45 -24.19
N ARG A 4 -4.55 1.16 -25.32
CA ARG A 4 -3.49 2.12 -25.67
C ARG A 4 -3.52 3.43 -24.88
N SER A 5 -4.57 3.69 -24.07
CA SER A 5 -4.64 4.91 -23.26
C SER A 5 -3.99 4.77 -21.88
N LEU A 6 -3.51 3.58 -21.50
CA LEU A 6 -2.81 3.39 -20.22
C LEU A 6 -1.39 3.93 -20.34
N THR A 7 -1.09 4.95 -19.55
CA THR A 7 0.27 5.48 -19.47
C THR A 7 1.17 4.47 -18.75
N ARG A 8 2.49 4.58 -18.93
CA ARG A 8 3.44 3.73 -18.19
C ARG A 8 3.26 3.90 -16.67
N GLY A 9 2.91 5.11 -16.22
CA GLY A 9 2.60 5.39 -14.82
C GLY A 9 1.36 4.65 -14.33
N ASP A 10 0.26 4.64 -15.11
CA ASP A 10 -0.98 3.97 -14.69
C ASP A 10 -0.78 2.45 -14.49
N GLY A 11 0.04 1.82 -15.34
CA GLY A 11 0.40 0.40 -15.19
C GLY A 11 1.14 0.11 -13.88
N VAL A 12 2.08 0.98 -13.49
CA VAL A 12 2.82 0.87 -12.22
C VAL A 12 1.88 1.07 -11.03
N VAL A 13 1.01 2.08 -11.07
CA VAL A 13 0.04 2.39 -10.02
C VAL A 13 -0.92 1.21 -9.77
N ILE A 14 -1.44 0.59 -10.84
CA ILE A 14 -2.33 -0.57 -10.74
C ILE A 14 -1.57 -1.79 -10.22
N GLY A 15 -0.38 -2.07 -10.75
CA GLY A 15 0.45 -3.19 -10.29
C GLY A 15 0.83 -3.07 -8.81
N ALA A 16 1.20 -1.87 -8.38
CA ALA A 16 1.50 -1.56 -6.99
C ALA A 16 0.27 -1.75 -6.08
N ALA A 17 -0.92 -1.35 -6.53
CA ALA A 17 -2.16 -1.55 -5.78
C ALA A 17 -2.49 -3.05 -5.61
N VAL A 18 -2.31 -3.85 -6.66
CA VAL A 18 -2.49 -5.30 -6.58
C VAL A 18 -1.49 -5.91 -5.60
N LEU A 19 -0.22 -5.46 -5.63
CA LEU A 19 0.79 -5.93 -4.69
C LEU A 19 0.44 -5.56 -3.24
N LEU A 20 0.01 -4.33 -2.98
CA LEU A 20 -0.46 -3.88 -1.67
C LEU A 20 -1.67 -4.71 -1.21
N PHE A 21 -2.63 -4.97 -2.10
CA PHE A 21 -3.80 -5.78 -1.78
C PHE A 21 -3.40 -7.20 -1.37
N ILE A 22 -2.52 -7.86 -2.14
CA ILE A 22 -1.99 -9.19 -1.78
C ILE A 22 -1.28 -9.11 -0.42
N ALA A 23 -0.36 -8.15 -0.27
CA ALA A 23 0.42 -7.94 0.96
C ALA A 23 -0.45 -7.76 2.21
N SER A 24 -1.66 -7.20 2.08
CA SER A 24 -2.58 -7.03 3.22
C SER A 24 -3.00 -8.34 3.88
N PHE A 25 -2.96 -9.46 3.14
CA PHE A 25 -3.30 -10.79 3.65
C PHE A 25 -2.09 -11.59 4.15
N LEU A 26 -0.87 -11.09 3.94
CA LEU A 26 0.33 -11.75 4.48
C LEU A 26 0.62 -11.29 5.91
N ASN A 27 1.33 -12.15 6.64
CA ASN A 27 1.80 -11.85 7.98
C ASN A 27 2.69 -10.60 7.96
N TYR A 28 2.32 -9.61 8.77
CA TYR A 28 3.02 -8.34 8.85
C TYR A 28 4.30 -8.46 9.68
N TYR A 29 4.28 -9.33 10.68
CA TYR A 29 5.45 -9.73 11.45
C TYR A 29 5.86 -11.18 11.14
N SER A 30 7.09 -11.51 11.48
CA SER A 30 7.62 -12.86 11.48
C SER A 30 8.31 -13.16 12.80
N VAL A 31 8.52 -14.43 13.07
CA VAL A 31 9.28 -14.93 14.21
C VAL A 31 10.22 -16.01 13.71
N ASP A 32 11.50 -15.89 14.06
CA ASP A 32 12.49 -16.91 13.77
C ASP A 32 12.37 -17.99 14.85
N CYS A 33 11.65 -19.07 14.53
CA CYS A 33 11.38 -20.18 15.42
C CYS A 33 11.73 -21.48 14.70
N GLU A 34 12.57 -22.31 15.31
CA GLU A 34 12.92 -23.65 14.82
C GLU A 34 12.46 -24.72 15.82
N GLY A 35 11.71 -25.73 15.35
CA GLY A 35 11.26 -26.88 16.16
C GLY A 35 9.76 -27.22 16.05
N GLU A 36 9.38 -28.35 16.65
CA GLU A 36 8.01 -28.92 16.59
C GLU A 36 6.93 -28.02 17.20
N PHE A 37 7.31 -27.13 18.12
CA PHE A 37 6.39 -26.16 18.74
C PHE A 37 6.13 -24.91 17.88
N CYS A 38 6.88 -24.71 16.78
CA CYS A 38 6.74 -23.53 15.93
C CYS A 38 5.51 -23.58 15.00
N ASP A 39 4.94 -24.77 14.79
CA ASP A 39 3.68 -24.92 14.03
C ASP A 39 2.50 -24.19 14.67
N GLN A 40 2.58 -23.90 15.98
CA GLN A 40 1.58 -23.15 16.73
C GLN A 40 1.69 -21.63 16.53
N VAL A 41 2.80 -21.14 15.96
CA VAL A 41 3.05 -19.71 15.73
C VAL A 41 2.55 -19.25 14.34
N LYS A 42 1.80 -20.09 13.63
CA LYS A 42 1.29 -19.78 12.28
C LYS A 42 0.27 -18.63 12.24
N ASP A 43 -0.39 -18.32 13.35
CA ASP A 43 -1.36 -17.22 13.46
C ASP A 43 -0.72 -15.86 13.80
N LEU A 44 0.29 -15.48 13.02
CA LEU A 44 0.84 -14.13 13.05
C LEU A 44 -0.15 -13.15 12.40
N PRO A 45 -0.26 -11.90 12.89
CA PRO A 45 -1.25 -10.96 12.38
C PRO A 45 -0.94 -10.52 10.95
N ASN A 46 -1.99 -10.48 10.12
CA ASN A 46 -2.00 -9.77 8.85
C ASN A 46 -2.68 -8.40 9.01
N ALA A 47 -2.68 -7.57 7.97
CA ALA A 47 -3.17 -6.19 8.06
C ALA A 47 -4.63 -6.09 8.56
N TRP A 48 -5.46 -7.09 8.30
CA TRP A 48 -6.87 -7.10 8.69
C TRP A 48 -7.09 -7.38 10.18
N ASP A 49 -6.06 -7.82 10.90
CA ASP A 49 -6.09 -8.00 12.36
C ASP A 49 -5.91 -6.64 13.06
N VAL A 50 -6.90 -5.77 12.90
CA VAL A 50 -6.90 -4.37 13.40
C VAL A 50 -6.70 -4.26 14.90
N ASP A 51 -7.09 -5.27 15.68
CA ASP A 51 -6.87 -5.30 17.12
C ASP A 51 -5.38 -5.42 17.49
N ARG A 52 -4.57 -5.97 16.58
CA ARG A 52 -3.12 -6.20 16.78
C ARG A 52 -2.25 -5.20 16.02
N LEU A 53 -2.66 -4.81 14.82
CA LEU A 53 -1.89 -3.91 13.95
C LEU A 53 -2.46 -2.48 13.87
N LEU A 54 -3.54 -2.19 14.60
CA LEU A 54 -4.09 -0.85 14.79
C LEU A 54 -4.29 -0.09 13.46
N LEU A 55 -3.44 0.90 13.20
CA LEU A 55 -3.55 1.83 12.09
C LEU A 55 -2.87 1.35 10.79
N VAL A 56 -2.20 0.20 10.80
CA VAL A 56 -1.48 -0.30 9.61
C VAL A 56 -2.43 -0.48 8.42
N LEU A 57 -3.62 -1.07 8.64
CA LEU A 57 -4.62 -1.24 7.60
C LEU A 57 -5.06 0.09 6.97
N PRO A 58 -5.60 1.06 7.73
CA PRO A 58 -6.02 2.33 7.16
C PRO A 58 -4.86 3.17 6.62
N ALA A 59 -3.72 3.22 7.32
CA ALA A 59 -2.64 4.16 7.02
C ALA A 59 -1.71 3.71 5.88
N VAL A 60 -1.61 2.41 5.60
CA VAL A 60 -0.76 1.89 4.51
C VAL A 60 -1.63 1.35 3.38
N PHE A 61 -2.43 0.33 3.69
CA PHE A 61 -3.12 -0.45 2.67
C PHE A 61 -4.32 0.30 2.08
N LEU A 62 -5.24 0.79 2.92
CA LEU A 62 -6.42 1.50 2.42
C LEU A 62 -6.05 2.84 1.82
N LEU A 63 -5.12 3.60 2.42
CA LEU A 63 -4.60 4.82 1.80
C LEU A 63 -4.01 4.56 0.42
N GLY A 64 -3.22 3.50 0.25
CA GLY A 64 -2.67 3.11 -1.05
C GLY A 64 -3.75 2.72 -2.07
N LEU A 65 -4.75 1.93 -1.67
CA LEU A 65 -5.84 1.52 -2.55
C LEU A 65 -6.75 2.70 -2.95
N ILE A 66 -7.05 3.60 -2.01
CA ILE A 66 -7.80 4.83 -2.28
C ILE A 66 -7.00 5.74 -3.19
N ALA A 67 -5.69 5.90 -2.96
CA ALA A 67 -4.81 6.67 -3.83
C ALA A 67 -4.89 6.19 -5.28
N THR A 68 -4.76 4.88 -5.50
CA THR A 68 -4.93 4.27 -6.84
C THR A 68 -6.31 4.55 -7.41
N GLY A 69 -7.38 4.38 -6.62
CA GLY A 69 -8.73 4.70 -7.04
C GLY A 69 -8.88 6.15 -7.53
N LEU A 70 -8.31 7.10 -6.80
CA LEU A 70 -8.36 8.53 -7.15
C LEU A 70 -7.52 8.85 -8.40
N LEU A 71 -6.30 8.30 -8.50
CA LEU A 71 -5.43 8.48 -9.67
C LEU A 71 -6.10 7.99 -10.95
N ILE A 72 -6.72 6.80 -10.90
CA ILE A 72 -7.40 6.21 -12.06
C ILE A 72 -8.74 6.91 -12.32
N ALA A 73 -9.54 7.20 -11.30
CA ALA A 73 -10.80 7.95 -11.44
C ALA A 73 -10.57 9.35 -12.03
N GLY A 74 -9.47 10.00 -11.68
CA GLY A 74 -9.06 11.28 -12.23
C GLY A 74 -8.91 11.27 -13.76
N ARG A 75 -8.61 10.12 -14.36
CA ARG A 75 -8.50 9.97 -15.83
C ARG A 75 -9.85 10.07 -16.55
N PHE A 76 -10.94 9.78 -15.83
CA PHE A 76 -12.31 9.83 -16.37
C PHE A 76 -13.01 11.15 -16.09
N GLN A 77 -12.37 12.05 -15.34
CA GLN A 77 -12.96 13.32 -14.95
C GLN A 77 -12.77 14.40 -16.02
N PRO A 78 -13.73 15.31 -16.23
CA PRO A 78 -13.54 16.47 -17.10
C PRO A 78 -12.34 17.32 -16.63
N GLN A 79 -11.55 17.81 -17.58
CA GLN A 79 -10.38 18.66 -17.29
C GLN A 79 -10.79 19.86 -16.42
N GLY A 80 -10.02 20.10 -15.35
CA GLY A 80 -10.22 21.25 -14.45
C GLY A 80 -11.18 21.03 -13.28
N ARG A 81 -11.77 19.83 -13.11
CA ARG A 81 -12.60 19.55 -11.93
C ARG A 81 -11.71 19.35 -10.70
N LYS A 82 -11.97 20.16 -9.66
CA LYS A 82 -11.24 20.13 -8.39
C LYS A 82 -12.19 19.75 -7.24
N VAL A 83 -11.67 19.03 -6.27
CA VAL A 83 -12.29 18.66 -5.00
C VAL A 83 -11.49 19.33 -3.90
N LEU A 84 -12.12 20.26 -3.17
CA LEU A 84 -11.46 21.03 -2.10
C LEU A 84 -10.17 21.76 -2.59
N GLY A 85 -10.17 22.25 -3.83
CA GLY A 85 -9.05 23.00 -4.41
C GLY A 85 -7.96 22.17 -5.09
N LEU A 86 -7.99 20.83 -4.95
CA LEU A 86 -7.06 19.90 -5.59
C LEU A 86 -7.79 18.99 -6.58
N SER A 87 -7.12 18.60 -7.65
CA SER A 87 -7.56 17.54 -8.57
C SER A 87 -7.53 16.16 -7.88
N LEU A 88 -8.29 15.19 -8.42
CA LEU A 88 -8.23 13.80 -7.96
C LEU A 88 -6.81 13.21 -8.08
N GLY A 89 -6.05 13.64 -9.09
CA GLY A 89 -4.65 13.25 -9.26
C GLY A 89 -3.77 13.74 -8.11
N GLU A 90 -3.88 15.03 -7.74
CA GLU A 90 -3.11 15.61 -6.62
C GLU A 90 -3.47 14.95 -5.28
N TRP A 91 -4.76 14.69 -5.02
CA TRP A 91 -5.18 13.92 -3.85
C TRP A 91 -4.59 12.51 -3.87
N GLY A 92 -4.71 11.80 -4.99
CA GLY A 92 -4.16 10.47 -5.16
C GLY A 92 -2.65 10.41 -4.91
N THR A 93 -1.88 11.35 -5.46
CA THR A 93 -0.43 11.45 -5.23
C THR A 93 -0.10 11.71 -3.77
N GLY A 94 -0.83 12.61 -3.10
CA GLY A 94 -0.64 12.86 -1.67
C GLY A 94 -0.89 11.63 -0.81
N LEU A 95 -1.98 10.89 -1.08
CA LEU A 95 -2.29 9.65 -0.35
C LEU A 95 -1.31 8.51 -0.67
N ALA A 96 -0.81 8.43 -1.90
CA ALA A 96 0.22 7.46 -2.27
C ALA A 96 1.52 7.70 -1.49
N LEU A 97 1.96 8.96 -1.38
CA LEU A 97 3.12 9.33 -0.59
C LEU A 97 2.89 9.07 0.91
N ALA A 98 1.70 9.37 1.42
CA ALA A 98 1.33 9.07 2.80
C ALA A 98 1.37 7.56 3.07
N ALA A 99 0.84 6.72 2.18
CA ALA A 99 0.90 5.27 2.31
C ALA A 99 2.34 4.75 2.32
N ALA A 100 3.18 5.24 1.40
CA ALA A 100 4.61 4.90 1.35
C ALA A 100 5.37 5.35 2.60
N TRP A 101 5.04 6.53 3.13
CA TRP A 101 5.65 7.01 4.36
C TRP A 101 5.25 6.19 5.58
N ASN A 102 3.96 5.83 5.69
CA ASN A 102 3.48 4.98 6.78
C ASN A 102 4.06 3.57 6.71
N SER A 103 4.33 3.01 5.53
CA SER A 103 4.98 1.71 5.43
C SER A 103 6.44 1.74 5.89
N VAL A 104 7.17 2.85 5.68
CA VAL A 104 8.50 3.05 6.27
C VAL A 104 8.43 3.05 7.79
N TRP A 105 7.51 3.82 8.37
CA TRP A 105 7.33 3.84 9.83
C TRP A 105 6.94 2.47 10.39
N GLY A 106 6.08 1.73 9.69
CA GLY A 106 5.70 0.36 10.07
C GLY A 106 6.89 -0.59 10.24
N LEU A 107 7.98 -0.39 9.49
CA LEU A 107 9.23 -1.13 9.67
C LEU A 107 10.05 -0.61 10.86
N ILE A 108 10.16 0.71 11.00
CA ILE A 108 10.97 1.35 12.05
C ILE A 108 10.42 1.05 13.44
N VAL A 109 9.10 1.01 13.60
CA VAL A 109 8.43 0.78 14.90
C VAL A 109 8.15 -0.71 15.17
N THR A 110 8.82 -1.61 14.45
CA THR A 110 8.68 -3.05 14.70
C THR A 110 9.05 -3.34 16.17
N PRO A 111 8.17 -4.00 16.94
CA PRO A 111 8.45 -4.29 18.35
C PRO A 111 9.66 -5.21 18.54
N ASP A 112 10.38 -5.02 19.65
CA ASP A 112 11.47 -5.90 20.02
C ASP A 112 10.97 -7.34 20.22
N GLY A 113 11.70 -8.32 19.68
CA GLY A 113 11.37 -9.75 19.79
C GLY A 113 10.55 -10.32 18.63
N VAL A 114 10.18 -9.50 17.64
CA VAL A 114 9.62 -9.97 16.36
C VAL A 114 10.42 -9.41 15.18
N SER A 115 10.46 -10.16 14.08
CA SER A 115 11.09 -9.73 12.84
C SER A 115 10.06 -9.19 11.85
N VAL A 116 10.56 -8.50 10.81
CA VAL A 116 9.72 -7.92 9.76
C VAL A 116 9.18 -9.03 8.87
N GLY A 117 7.86 -9.16 8.80
CA GLY A 117 7.18 -10.14 7.97
C GLY A 117 7.12 -9.75 6.49
N LEU A 118 6.81 -10.74 5.64
CA LEU A 118 6.68 -10.53 4.20
C LEU A 118 5.61 -9.49 3.85
N GLY A 119 4.51 -9.43 4.61
CA GLY A 119 3.45 -8.45 4.41
C GLY A 119 3.97 -7.01 4.53
N ALA A 120 4.83 -6.75 5.53
CA ALA A 120 5.42 -5.43 5.74
C ALA A 120 6.44 -5.04 4.66
N ILE A 121 7.29 -5.97 4.23
CA ILE A 121 8.25 -5.74 3.13
C ILE A 121 7.52 -5.43 1.82
N LEU A 122 6.52 -6.25 1.46
CA LEU A 122 5.73 -6.03 0.26
C LEU A 122 4.90 -4.75 0.34
N ALA A 123 4.43 -4.38 1.53
CA ALA A 123 3.76 -3.09 1.76
C ALA A 123 4.70 -1.90 1.50
N LEU A 124 5.96 -1.99 1.92
CA LEU A 124 6.97 -0.98 1.61
C LEU A 124 7.21 -0.88 0.10
N LEU A 125 7.52 -2.01 -0.56
CA LEU A 125 7.80 -2.04 -1.99
C LEU A 125 6.60 -1.57 -2.82
N GLY A 126 5.39 -2.04 -2.47
CA GLY A 126 4.14 -1.62 -3.10
C GLY A 126 3.87 -0.13 -2.88
N GLY A 127 4.06 0.39 -1.66
CA GLY A 127 3.89 1.80 -1.35
C GLY A 127 4.87 2.70 -2.14
N LEU A 128 6.15 2.33 -2.19
CA LEU A 128 7.17 3.06 -2.95
C LEU A 128 6.89 3.00 -4.46
N ALA A 129 6.53 1.84 -4.99
CA ALA A 129 6.15 1.69 -6.40
C ALA A 129 4.90 2.53 -6.74
N LEU A 130 3.91 2.57 -5.85
CA LEU A 130 2.72 3.39 -6.01
C LEU A 130 3.07 4.89 -6.05
N ALA A 131 3.87 5.36 -5.09
CA ALA A 131 4.33 6.74 -5.03
C ALA A 131 5.15 7.12 -6.28
N ALA A 132 6.08 6.26 -6.71
CA ALA A 132 6.85 6.46 -7.93
C ALA A 132 5.93 6.50 -9.17
N GLY A 133 4.97 5.58 -9.27
CA GLY A 133 3.98 5.54 -10.34
C GLY A 133 3.13 6.81 -10.42
N ALA A 134 2.77 7.38 -9.27
CA ALA A 134 2.00 8.62 -9.19
C ALA A 134 2.80 9.87 -9.61
N LEU A 135 4.13 9.84 -9.50
CA LEU A 135 5.03 10.94 -9.88
C LEU A 135 5.52 10.84 -11.33
N LEU A 136 5.41 9.67 -11.97
CA LEU A 136 5.81 9.52 -13.36
C LEU A 136 4.92 10.38 -14.28
N PRO A 137 5.52 11.10 -15.26
CA PRO A 137 4.74 11.87 -16.21
C PRO A 137 3.81 10.95 -17.02
N SER A 138 2.52 11.30 -17.02
CA SER A 138 1.47 10.68 -17.85
C SER A 138 1.32 11.41 -19.17
#